data_AF-A0A940YWE6-F1
#
_entry.id   AF-A0A940YWE6-F1
#
_cell.length_a   1.000
_cell.length_b   1.000
_cell.length_c   1.000
_cell.angle_alpha   90.00
_cell.angle_beta   90.00
_cell.angle_gamma   90.00
#
_symmetry.space_group_name_H-M   'P 1'
#
loop_
_entity.id
_entity.type
_entity.pdbx_description
1 polymer ?
#
loop_
_entity_poly.entity_id
_entity_poly.type
_entity_poly.pdbx_seq_one_letter_code
_entity_poly.pdbx_strand_id
1 'polypeptide(L)'
;MISHPKGLSDNLLEDLLLAGARGLHAATASTCAEVMPRYSCTPQYRRAALASLMSCARELLVRQAAKDLRHKPHLTSPSDVGTYLVQHFEGYDFEAFVVMFLDAQHRLIAIEEMFRGTLTQTSVYPREVVKRALAHGAGAVILSHNHPSGSLEPSRADEHLTQALKSALALVDVRVLDHVVVGASGHRSMAERGLI
;
A
#
# COMPACT_ATOMS: atom_id res chain seq x y z
N MET A 1 31.86 14.35 -13.24
CA MET A 1 30.45 14.53 -13.65
C MET A 1 29.83 13.15 -13.82
N ILE A 2 29.06 12.69 -12.83
CA ILE A 2 28.41 11.37 -12.89
C ILE A 2 27.09 11.56 -13.66
N SER A 3 27.09 11.15 -14.93
CA SER A 3 25.89 11.16 -15.76
C SER A 3 24.85 10.23 -15.16
N HIS A 4 23.70 10.77 -14.75
CA HIS A 4 22.54 9.95 -14.43
C HIS A 4 22.16 9.13 -15.67
N PRO A 5 21.94 7.81 -15.55
CA PRO A 5 21.43 7.04 -16.68
C PRO A 5 20.08 7.63 -17.08
N LYS A 6 20.00 8.16 -18.31
CA LYS A 6 18.72 8.59 -18.89
C LYS A 6 17.82 7.36 -18.92
N GLY A 7 16.66 7.45 -18.24
CA GLY A 7 15.62 6.42 -18.32
C GLY A 7 15.24 6.13 -19.77
N LEU A 8 14.88 4.89 -20.06
CA LEU A 8 14.43 4.48 -21.41
C LEU A 8 13.20 5.32 -21.80
N SER A 9 13.14 5.90 -22.99
CA SER A 9 11.93 6.60 -23.44
C SER A 9 10.76 5.61 -23.60
N ASP A 10 9.52 6.09 -23.46
CA ASP A 10 8.32 5.26 -23.55
C ASP A 10 8.24 4.49 -24.88
N ASN A 11 8.61 5.15 -25.98
CA ASN A 11 8.69 4.53 -27.31
C ASN A 11 9.72 3.38 -27.35
N LEU A 12 10.87 3.55 -26.71
CA LEU A 12 11.90 2.51 -26.67
C LEU A 12 11.44 1.31 -25.83
N LEU A 13 10.70 1.58 -24.76
CA LEU A 13 10.14 0.56 -23.88
C LEU A 13 9.07 -0.27 -24.60
N GLU A 14 8.17 0.39 -25.34
CA GLU A 14 7.20 -0.27 -26.22
C GLU A 14 7.90 -1.10 -27.29
N ASP A 15 8.86 -0.53 -28.02
CA ASP A 15 9.61 -1.25 -29.06
C ASP A 15 10.33 -2.50 -28.51
N LEU A 16 10.91 -2.40 -27.31
CA LEU A 16 11.58 -3.52 -26.63
C LEU A 16 10.61 -4.59 -26.13
N LEU A 17 9.45 -4.19 -25.59
CA LEU A 17 8.39 -5.11 -25.17
C LEU A 17 7.75 -5.81 -26.38
N LEU A 18 7.51 -5.08 -27.47
CA LEU A 18 7.01 -5.61 -28.74
C LEU A 18 8.04 -6.55 -29.39
N ALA A 19 9.33 -6.21 -29.37
CA ALA A 19 10.40 -7.07 -29.88
C ALA A 19 10.56 -8.35 -29.03
N GLY A 20 10.44 -8.25 -27.70
CA GLY A 20 10.48 -9.40 -26.79
C GLY A 20 9.25 -10.30 -26.89
N ALA A 21 8.05 -9.73 -27.00
CA ALA A 21 6.80 -10.46 -27.21
C ALA A 21 6.79 -11.17 -28.57
N ARG A 22 7.31 -10.52 -29.63
CA ARG A 22 7.49 -11.14 -30.96
C ARG A 22 8.57 -12.23 -30.97
N GLY A 23 9.54 -12.18 -30.05
CA GLY A 23 10.49 -13.27 -29.80
C GLY A 23 9.90 -14.47 -29.05
N LEU A 24 8.84 -14.27 -28.25
CA LEU A 24 8.15 -15.34 -27.51
C LEU A 24 6.92 -15.91 -28.25
N HIS A 25 6.32 -15.17 -29.17
CA HIS A 25 5.19 -15.61 -30.02
C HIS A 25 5.62 -16.21 -31.36
N ALA A 26 6.85 -16.71 -31.47
CA ALA A 26 7.24 -17.60 -32.59
C ALA A 26 6.75 -19.06 -32.36
N ALA A 27 5.51 -19.23 -31.91
CA ALA A 27 4.87 -20.54 -31.76
C ALA A 27 3.44 -20.62 -32.32
N THR A 28 2.85 -19.53 -32.82
CA THR A 28 1.56 -19.60 -33.53
C THR A 28 1.69 -18.96 -34.90
N ALA A 29 1.60 -19.84 -35.90
CA ALA A 29 1.73 -19.59 -37.31
C ALA A 29 0.77 -18.49 -37.83
N SER A 30 1.29 -17.64 -38.73
CA SER A 30 0.71 -17.36 -40.06
C SER A 30 0.79 -15.91 -40.55
N THR A 31 1.26 -14.92 -39.79
CA THR A 31 1.20 -13.51 -40.26
C THR A 31 2.45 -12.68 -39.97
N CYS A 32 3.62 -13.13 -40.44
CA CYS A 32 4.83 -12.29 -40.42
C CYS A 32 5.84 -12.64 -41.53
N ALA A 33 5.37 -12.85 -42.76
CA ALA A 33 6.27 -13.01 -43.91
C ALA A 33 6.81 -11.66 -44.47
N GLU A 34 6.21 -10.51 -44.14
CA GLU A 34 6.51 -9.25 -44.83
C GLU A 34 7.22 -8.16 -43.99
N VAL A 35 7.43 -8.36 -42.68
CA VAL A 35 8.10 -7.34 -41.80
C VAL A 35 9.37 -7.89 -41.13
N MET A 36 9.94 -8.97 -41.64
CA MET A 36 11.13 -9.62 -41.09
C MET A 36 12.34 -9.52 -42.04
N PRO A 37 13.23 -8.52 -41.92
CA PRO A 37 14.59 -8.70 -42.40
C PRO A 37 15.30 -9.65 -41.43
N ARG A 38 15.33 -10.95 -41.78
CA ARG A 38 16.37 -11.93 -41.42
C ARG A 38 17.27 -11.60 -40.20
N TYR A 39 16.75 -11.57 -38.98
CA TYR A 39 17.61 -11.55 -37.79
C TYR A 39 17.90 -12.98 -37.33
N SER A 40 19.13 -13.38 -37.61
CA SER A 40 19.80 -14.63 -37.30
C SER A 40 19.53 -15.17 -35.89
N CYS A 41 19.19 -16.45 -35.81
CA CYS A 41 18.93 -17.22 -34.58
C CYS A 41 20.24 -17.60 -33.83
N THR A 42 21.17 -16.65 -33.66
CA THR A 42 22.45 -16.93 -32.98
C THR A 42 22.28 -16.83 -31.46
N PRO A 43 23.03 -17.63 -30.66
CA PRO A 43 23.05 -17.52 -29.20
C PRO A 43 23.38 -16.10 -28.69
N GLN A 44 24.13 -15.33 -29.47
CA GLN A 44 24.54 -13.97 -29.17
C GLN A 44 23.37 -12.98 -29.26
N TYR A 45 22.50 -13.13 -30.27
CA TYR A 45 21.28 -12.31 -30.41
C TYR A 45 20.26 -12.60 -29.31
N ARG A 46 20.09 -13.88 -28.92
CA ARG A 46 19.23 -14.27 -27.78
C ARG A 46 19.70 -13.67 -26.45
N ARG A 47 21.02 -13.63 -26.21
CA ARG A 47 21.60 -12.99 -25.03
C ARG A 47 21.36 -11.48 -25.02
N ALA A 48 21.52 -10.81 -26.17
CA ALA A 48 21.26 -9.38 -26.29
C ALA A 48 19.76 -9.07 -26.06
N ALA A 49 18.85 -9.85 -26.65
CA ALA A 49 17.41 -9.71 -26.44
C ALA A 49 16.99 -9.92 -24.98
N LEU A 50 17.57 -10.92 -24.30
CA LEU A 50 17.31 -11.18 -22.88
C LEU A 50 17.84 -10.06 -21.98
N ALA A 51 19.05 -9.55 -22.23
CA ALA A 51 19.61 -8.42 -21.48
C ALA A 51 18.76 -7.14 -21.64
N SER A 52 18.26 -6.91 -22.85
CA SER A 52 17.31 -5.85 -23.18
C SER A 52 15.99 -5.99 -22.44
N LEU A 53 15.39 -7.19 -22.42
CA LEU A 53 14.16 -7.48 -21.67
C LEU A 53 14.33 -7.25 -20.17
N MET A 54 15.43 -7.73 -19.58
CA MET A 54 15.73 -7.53 -18.16
C MET A 54 15.92 -6.05 -17.81
N SER A 55 16.49 -5.26 -18.73
CA SER A 55 16.64 -3.82 -18.55
C SER A 55 15.30 -3.10 -18.57
N CYS A 56 14.39 -3.47 -19.48
CA CYS A 56 13.02 -2.97 -19.51
C CYS A 56 12.23 -3.36 -18.25
N ALA A 57 12.33 -4.63 -17.81
CA ALA A 57 11.69 -5.10 -16.59
C ALA A 57 12.15 -4.30 -15.37
N ARG A 58 13.46 -4.04 -15.25
CA ARG A 58 14.02 -3.21 -14.18
C ARG A 58 13.50 -1.78 -14.23
N GLU A 59 13.46 -1.15 -15.41
CA GLU A 59 12.94 0.23 -15.55
C GLU A 59 11.45 0.31 -15.17
N LEU A 60 10.64 -0.66 -15.59
CA LEU A 60 9.23 -0.76 -15.21
C LEU A 60 9.06 -0.89 -13.69
N LEU A 61 9.87 -1.75 -13.04
CA LEU A 61 9.86 -1.90 -11.58
C LEU A 61 10.24 -0.59 -10.87
N VAL A 62 11.26 0.12 -11.36
CA VAL A 62 11.69 1.41 -10.81
C VAL A 62 10.61 2.48 -10.98
N ARG A 63 9.94 2.54 -12.15
CA ARG A 63 8.84 3.48 -12.39
C ARG A 63 7.62 3.18 -11.56
N GLN A 64 7.27 1.90 -11.41
CA GLN A 64 6.18 1.48 -10.54
C GLN A 64 6.46 1.89 -9.10
N ALA A 65 7.65 1.59 -8.58
CA ALA A 65 8.07 2.03 -7.26
C ALA A 65 8.01 3.57 -7.11
N ALA A 66 8.46 4.33 -8.12
CA ALA A 66 8.38 5.79 -8.11
C ALA A 66 6.95 6.35 -8.22
N LYS A 67 6.00 5.61 -8.79
CA LYS A 67 4.57 5.96 -8.80
C LYS A 67 3.93 5.65 -7.45
N ASP A 68 4.28 4.52 -6.85
CA ASP A 68 3.81 4.11 -5.53
C ASP A 68 4.30 5.09 -4.45
N LEU A 69 5.55 5.56 -4.53
CA LEU A 69 6.07 6.63 -3.66
C LEU A 69 5.31 7.96 -3.80
N ARG A 70 4.77 8.27 -4.99
CA ARG A 70 3.99 9.49 -5.22
C ARG A 70 2.57 9.44 -4.68
N HIS A 71 2.04 8.23 -4.44
CA HIS A 71 0.69 8.03 -3.92
C HIS A 71 0.67 7.63 -2.44
N LYS A 72 1.83 7.31 -1.84
CA LYS A 72 1.89 7.06 -0.41
C LYS A 72 1.73 8.39 0.34
N PRO A 73 0.77 8.49 1.27
CA PRO A 73 0.64 9.68 2.10
C PRO A 73 1.92 9.89 2.89
N HIS A 74 2.42 11.12 2.89
CA HIS A 74 3.56 11.54 3.70
C HIS A 74 3.09 11.74 5.14
N LEU A 75 3.06 10.64 5.90
CA LEU A 75 2.65 10.63 7.30
C LEU A 75 3.88 10.77 8.19
N THR A 76 4.33 12.01 8.41
CA THR A 76 5.56 12.30 9.14
C THR A 76 5.34 12.70 10.59
N SER A 77 4.10 13.00 10.98
CA SER A 77 3.71 13.37 12.33
C SER A 77 2.32 12.82 12.69
N PRO A 78 1.96 12.73 13.98
CA PRO A 78 0.61 12.37 14.42
C PRO A 78 -0.48 13.28 13.82
N SER A 79 -0.19 14.58 13.70
CA SER A 79 -1.07 15.56 13.05
C SER A 79 -1.34 15.19 11.60
N ASP A 80 -0.32 14.78 10.84
CA ASP A 80 -0.49 14.36 9.44
C ASP A 80 -1.39 13.12 9.32
N VAL A 81 -1.23 12.18 10.26
CA VAL A 81 -2.08 10.97 10.34
C VAL A 81 -3.54 11.36 10.57
N GLY A 82 -3.80 12.23 11.53
CA GLY A 82 -5.15 12.69 11.82
C GLY A 82 -5.78 13.45 10.64
N THR A 83 -5.05 14.37 10.00
CA THR A 83 -5.54 15.07 8.79
C THR A 83 -5.83 14.11 7.65
N TYR A 84 -4.95 13.13 7.41
CA TYR A 84 -5.18 12.11 6.40
C TYR A 84 -6.44 11.29 6.71
N LEU A 85 -6.63 10.86 7.96
CA LEU A 85 -7.78 10.05 8.35
C LEU A 85 -9.10 10.82 8.23
N VAL A 86 -9.12 12.12 8.56
CA VAL A 86 -10.31 12.97 8.33
C VAL A 86 -10.72 12.96 6.85
N GLN A 87 -9.75 13.09 5.93
CA GLN A 87 -10.02 13.01 4.49
C GLN A 87 -10.41 11.59 4.07
N HIS A 88 -9.80 10.56 4.67
CA HIS A 88 -10.06 9.16 4.36
C HIS A 88 -11.51 8.75 4.65
N PHE A 89 -12.08 9.24 5.76
CA PHE A 89 -13.45 8.96 6.18
C PHE A 89 -14.49 9.95 5.62
N GLU A 90 -14.09 10.89 4.74
CA GLU A 90 -15.03 11.83 4.14
C GLU A 90 -16.13 11.08 3.35
N GLY A 91 -17.39 11.38 3.64
CA GLY A 91 -18.55 10.72 3.01
C GLY A 91 -18.92 9.35 3.59
N TYR A 92 -18.32 8.93 4.70
CA TYR A 92 -18.70 7.68 5.37
C TYR A 92 -19.94 7.89 6.24
N ASP A 93 -21.08 7.38 5.79
CA ASP A 93 -22.36 7.39 6.53
C ASP A 93 -22.51 6.22 7.51
N PHE A 94 -21.46 5.42 7.68
CA PHE A 94 -21.39 4.26 8.57
C PHE A 94 -20.08 4.29 9.34
N GLU A 95 -20.02 3.57 10.45
CA GLU A 95 -18.76 3.36 11.14
C GLU A 95 -17.88 2.38 10.36
N ALA A 96 -16.62 2.74 10.18
CA ALA A 96 -15.60 1.92 9.57
C ALA A 96 -14.38 1.89 10.48
N PHE A 97 -13.79 0.70 10.63
CA PHE A 97 -12.56 0.50 11.37
C PHE A 97 -11.41 0.30 10.38
N VAL A 98 -10.48 1.24 10.38
CA VAL A 98 -9.30 1.27 9.50
C VAL A 98 -8.06 0.99 10.32
N VAL A 99 -7.15 0.20 9.75
CA VAL A 99 -5.84 -0.09 10.34
C VAL A 99 -4.76 0.35 9.37
N MET A 100 -3.85 1.19 9.86
CA MET A 100 -2.63 1.57 9.17
C MET A 100 -1.52 0.65 9.65
N PHE A 101 -0.93 -0.12 8.74
CA PHE A 101 0.16 -1.05 9.04
C PHE A 101 1.50 -0.37 8.76
N LEU A 102 2.40 -0.38 9.74
CA LEU A 102 3.70 0.28 9.66
C LEU A 102 4.83 -0.73 9.89
N ASP A 103 5.97 -0.47 9.27
CA ASP A 103 7.20 -1.24 9.53
C ASP A 103 7.86 -0.83 10.85
N ALA A 104 8.99 -1.47 11.17
CA ALA A 104 9.75 -1.21 12.40
C ALA A 104 10.30 0.23 12.50
N GLN A 105 10.42 0.94 11.37
CA GLN A 105 10.83 2.35 11.29
C GLN A 105 9.62 3.31 11.16
N HIS A 106 8.41 2.82 11.46
CA HIS A 106 7.16 3.58 11.38
C HIS A 106 6.83 4.11 9.98
N ARG A 107 7.29 3.42 8.92
CA ARG A 107 6.91 3.75 7.54
C ARG A 107 5.63 3.00 7.18
N LEU A 108 4.69 3.70 6.55
CA LEU A 108 3.42 3.12 6.13
C LEU A 108 3.63 2.01 5.07
N ILE A 109 3.20 0.80 5.41
CA ILE A 109 3.16 -0.36 4.52
C ILE A 109 1.84 -0.33 3.73
N ALA A 110 0.72 -0.33 4.43
CA ALA A 110 -0.63 -0.43 3.89
C ALA A 110 -1.66 0.23 4.82
N ILE A 111 -2.83 0.56 4.27
CA ILE A 111 -4.01 1.03 5.00
C ILE A 111 -5.16 0.13 4.58
N GLU A 112 -5.89 -0.44 5.53
CA GLU A 112 -7.04 -1.30 5.24
C GLU A 112 -8.26 -0.92 6.08
N GLU A 113 -9.40 -0.72 5.43
CA GLU A 113 -10.70 -0.81 6.06
C GLU A 113 -10.97 -2.28 6.41
N MET A 114 -10.76 -2.64 7.67
CA MET A 114 -10.84 -4.02 8.12
C MET A 114 -12.27 -4.43 8.47
N PHE A 115 -13.07 -3.48 8.96
CA PHE A 115 -14.44 -3.75 9.38
C PHE A 115 -15.33 -2.57 9.02
N ARG A 116 -16.56 -2.90 8.66
CA ARG A 116 -17.64 -1.95 8.42
C ARG A 116 -18.79 -2.29 9.34
N GLY A 117 -19.19 -1.33 10.16
CA GLY A 117 -20.29 -1.44 11.09
C GLY A 117 -21.58 -0.84 10.55
N THR A 118 -22.49 -0.60 11.49
CA THR A 118 -23.73 0.14 11.24
C THR A 118 -23.52 1.62 11.57
N LEU A 119 -24.62 2.38 11.67
CA LEU A 119 -24.61 3.75 12.20
C LEU A 119 -24.22 3.85 13.68
N THR A 120 -24.22 2.73 14.44
CA THR A 120 -24.12 2.75 15.91
C THR A 120 -22.92 2.02 16.49
N GLN A 121 -22.38 1.01 15.80
CA GLN A 121 -21.16 0.31 16.21
C GLN A 121 -20.60 -0.59 15.11
N THR A 122 -19.29 -0.84 15.15
CA THR A 122 -18.60 -1.88 14.36
C THR A 122 -18.09 -3.01 15.25
N SER A 123 -18.33 -4.27 14.86
CA SER A 123 -17.72 -5.42 15.55
C SER A 123 -16.32 -5.71 15.01
N VAL A 124 -15.30 -5.46 15.83
CA VAL A 124 -13.89 -5.64 15.49
C VAL A 124 -13.34 -6.86 16.23
N TYR A 125 -12.68 -7.76 15.48
CA TYR A 125 -12.15 -9.01 16.04
C TYR A 125 -10.61 -8.99 16.07
N PRO A 126 -9.97 -9.04 17.25
CA PRO A 126 -8.51 -8.97 17.36
C PRO A 126 -7.74 -9.99 16.53
N ARG A 127 -8.28 -11.21 16.38
CA ARG A 127 -7.65 -12.27 15.58
C ARG A 127 -7.44 -11.87 14.11
N GLU A 128 -8.38 -11.12 13.52
CA GLU A 128 -8.27 -10.73 12.12
C GLU A 128 -7.27 -9.59 11.96
N VAL A 129 -7.23 -8.65 12.92
CA VAL A 129 -6.23 -7.58 12.96
C VAL A 129 -4.83 -8.16 13.09
N VAL A 130 -4.62 -9.13 14.00
CA VAL A 130 -3.35 -9.85 14.15
C VAL A 130 -2.96 -10.58 12.86
N LYS A 131 -3.91 -11.29 12.23
CA LYS A 131 -3.66 -12.00 10.96
C LYS A 131 -3.20 -11.04 9.86
N ARG A 132 -3.83 -9.87 9.73
CA ARG A 132 -3.44 -8.86 8.73
C ARG A 132 -2.11 -8.20 9.07
N ALA A 133 -1.86 -7.89 10.34
CA ALA A 133 -0.57 -7.33 10.78
C ALA A 133 0.60 -8.26 10.42
N LEU A 134 0.45 -9.56 10.69
CA LEU A 134 1.44 -10.57 10.31
C LEU A 134 1.57 -10.74 8.80
N ALA A 135 0.45 -10.73 8.06
CA ALA A 135 0.47 -10.84 6.60
C ALA A 135 1.22 -9.69 5.92
N HIS A 136 1.17 -8.48 6.50
CA HIS A 136 1.93 -7.32 6.04
C HIS A 136 3.37 -7.25 6.58
N GLY A 137 3.74 -8.11 7.54
CA GLY A 137 5.00 -8.00 8.27
C GLY A 137 5.11 -6.68 9.04
N ALA A 138 4.00 -6.19 9.58
CA ALA A 138 3.95 -4.94 10.32
C ALA A 138 4.72 -5.06 11.65
N GLY A 139 5.51 -4.04 11.99
CA GLY A 139 6.12 -3.89 13.33
C GLY A 139 5.32 -2.97 14.25
N ALA A 140 4.37 -2.23 13.68
CA ALA A 140 3.47 -1.37 14.42
C ALA A 140 2.16 -1.12 13.64
N VAL A 141 1.12 -0.69 14.34
CA VAL A 141 -0.16 -0.27 13.76
C VAL A 141 -0.66 1.03 14.36
N ILE A 142 -1.42 1.78 13.57
CA ILE A 142 -2.31 2.84 14.05
C ILE A 142 -3.73 2.38 13.76
N LEU A 143 -4.57 2.37 14.79
CA LEU A 143 -5.98 2.02 14.69
C LEU A 143 -6.78 3.29 14.43
N SER A 144 -7.89 3.19 13.72
CA SER A 144 -8.81 4.31 13.57
C SER A 144 -10.24 3.86 13.31
N HIS A 145 -11.19 4.64 13.80
CA HIS A 145 -12.57 4.56 13.36
C HIS A 145 -13.20 5.94 13.28
N ASN A 146 -14.24 6.06 12.46
CA ASN A 146 -15.08 7.25 12.41
C ASN A 146 -16.37 7.05 13.21
N HIS A 147 -16.90 8.15 13.74
CA HIS A 147 -18.25 8.25 14.26
C HIS A 147 -19.12 9.08 13.31
N PRO A 148 -20.12 8.49 12.63
CA PRO A 148 -21.08 9.23 11.80
C PRO A 148 -21.86 10.30 12.59
N SER A 149 -22.01 10.10 13.90
CA SER A 149 -22.59 11.10 14.82
C SER A 149 -21.75 12.39 14.94
N GLY A 150 -20.48 12.33 14.55
CA GLY A 150 -19.53 13.43 14.62
C GLY A 150 -18.82 13.59 15.98
N SER A 151 -19.13 12.75 16.98
CA SER A 151 -18.43 12.78 18.27
C SER A 151 -16.97 12.38 18.11
N LEU A 152 -16.05 13.17 18.68
CA LEU A 152 -14.64 12.82 18.77
C LEU A 152 -14.30 12.02 20.04
N GLU A 153 -15.26 11.89 20.96
CA GLU A 153 -15.01 11.23 22.24
C GLU A 153 -15.14 9.70 22.06
N PRO A 154 -14.08 8.91 22.33
CA PRO A 154 -14.18 7.46 22.32
C PRO A 154 -15.17 6.99 23.39
N SER A 155 -15.94 5.98 23.06
CA SER A 155 -16.78 5.29 24.02
C SER A 155 -15.95 4.36 24.92
N ARG A 156 -16.55 3.89 26.02
CA ARG A 156 -15.94 2.82 26.82
C ARG A 156 -15.71 1.55 26.00
N ALA A 157 -16.55 1.25 25.01
CA ALA A 157 -16.36 0.08 24.17
C ALA A 157 -15.09 0.22 23.31
N ASP A 158 -14.82 1.43 22.80
CA ASP A 158 -13.61 1.73 22.04
C ASP A 158 -12.36 1.59 22.89
N GLU A 159 -12.39 2.09 24.13
CA GLU A 159 -11.29 1.90 25.09
C GLU A 159 -11.01 0.42 25.36
N HIS A 160 -12.04 -0.39 25.66
CA HIS A 160 -11.86 -1.82 25.89
C HIS A 160 -11.35 -2.55 24.65
N LEU A 161 -11.89 -2.22 23.47
CA LEU A 161 -11.43 -2.77 22.20
C LEU A 161 -9.96 -2.44 21.95
N THR A 162 -9.57 -1.19 22.20
CA THR A 162 -8.18 -0.73 22.05
C THR A 162 -7.24 -1.53 22.93
N GLN A 163 -7.59 -1.73 24.20
CA GLN A 163 -6.78 -2.50 25.14
C GLN A 163 -6.70 -3.98 24.75
N ALA A 164 -7.79 -4.57 24.27
CA ALA A 164 -7.81 -5.93 23.77
C ALA A 164 -6.91 -6.10 22.53
N LEU A 165 -6.98 -5.16 21.58
CA LEU A 165 -6.12 -5.15 20.39
C LEU A 165 -4.66 -4.95 20.75
N LYS A 166 -4.35 -3.99 21.61
CA LYS A 166 -3.00 -3.74 22.11
C LYS A 166 -2.40 -4.99 22.75
N SER A 167 -3.17 -5.65 23.62
CA SER A 167 -2.72 -6.88 24.28
C SER A 167 -2.50 -8.02 23.28
N ALA A 168 -3.41 -8.22 22.34
CA ALA A 168 -3.31 -9.28 21.34
C ALA A 168 -2.13 -9.09 20.36
N LEU A 169 -1.93 -7.85 19.88
CA LEU A 169 -0.84 -7.51 18.96
C LEU A 169 0.53 -7.56 19.64
N ALA A 170 0.61 -7.21 20.94
CA ALA A 170 1.84 -7.33 21.70
C ALA A 170 2.36 -8.77 21.81
N LEU A 171 1.48 -9.79 21.78
CA LEU A 171 1.89 -11.20 21.79
C LEU A 171 2.65 -11.64 20.53
N VAL A 172 2.59 -10.84 19.47
CA VAL A 172 3.28 -11.08 18.19
C VAL A 172 4.21 -9.92 17.84
N ASP A 173 4.69 -9.19 18.85
CA ASP A 173 5.65 -8.09 18.72
C ASP A 173 5.20 -6.92 17.82
N VAL A 174 3.89 -6.72 17.67
CA VAL A 174 3.31 -5.59 16.93
C VAL A 174 2.82 -4.52 17.90
N ARG A 175 3.38 -3.31 17.82
CA ARG A 175 3.02 -2.19 18.69
C ARG A 175 1.78 -1.45 18.18
N VAL A 176 0.82 -1.16 19.05
CA VAL A 176 -0.23 -0.17 18.76
C VAL A 176 0.32 1.21 19.13
N LEU A 177 0.53 2.08 18.15
CA LEU A 177 1.09 3.41 18.37
C LEU A 177 0.02 4.42 18.77
N ASP A 178 -1.16 4.29 18.18
CA ASP A 178 -2.29 5.16 18.47
C ASP A 178 -3.61 4.49 18.07
N HIS A 179 -4.70 5.07 18.58
CA HIS A 179 -6.05 4.85 18.10
C HIS A 179 -6.71 6.22 17.89
N VAL A 180 -6.99 6.55 16.63
CA VAL A 180 -7.53 7.86 16.23
C VAL A 180 -9.03 7.74 15.98
N VAL A 181 -9.82 8.50 16.74
CA VAL A 181 -11.27 8.67 16.53
C VAL A 181 -11.48 9.83 15.58
N VAL A 182 -12.25 9.64 14.51
CA VAL A 182 -12.57 10.66 13.51
C VAL A 182 -14.05 11.04 13.59
N GLY A 183 -14.34 12.32 13.54
CA GLY A 183 -15.70 12.85 13.53
C GLY A 183 -15.82 14.06 12.61
N ALA A 184 -17.02 14.63 12.51
CA ALA A 184 -17.32 15.71 11.57
C ALA A 184 -16.44 16.96 11.76
N SER A 185 -15.97 17.23 12.98
CA SER A 185 -15.16 18.40 13.31
C SER A 185 -13.65 18.15 13.34
N GLY A 186 -13.19 16.93 13.06
CA GLY A 186 -11.76 16.59 13.04
C GLY A 186 -11.45 15.19 13.55
N HIS A 187 -10.39 15.06 14.34
CA HIS A 187 -9.93 13.80 14.89
C HIS A 187 -9.45 13.96 16.34
N ARG A 188 -9.32 12.84 17.05
CA ARG A 188 -8.78 12.78 18.41
C ARG A 188 -7.92 11.53 18.57
N SER A 189 -6.69 11.73 19.06
CA SER A 189 -5.75 10.66 19.41
C SER A 189 -6.02 10.13 20.81
N MET A 190 -6.10 8.81 20.96
CA MET A 190 -6.17 8.16 22.27
C MET A 190 -4.80 8.14 22.97
N ALA A 191 -3.70 8.06 22.21
CA ALA A 191 -2.35 8.13 22.75
C ALA A 191 -2.05 9.50 23.38
N GLU A 192 -2.46 10.60 22.75
CA GLU A 192 -2.32 11.95 23.31
C GLU A 192 -3.12 12.15 24.61
N ARG A 193 -4.17 11.34 24.82
CA ARG A 193 -4.97 11.33 26.05
C ARG A 193 -4.43 10.40 27.13
N GLY A 194 -3.35 9.65 26.85
CA GLY A 194 -2.79 8.66 27.77
C GLY A 194 -3.66 7.41 27.93
N LEU A 195 -4.48 7.08 26.93
CA LEU A 195 -5.35 5.89 26.93
C LEU A 195 -4.69 4.67 26.26
N ILE A 196 -3.48 4.82 25.72
CA ILE A 196 -2.63 3.76 25.14
C ILE A 196 -1.28 3.78 25.84
#